data_AF-A0A517MS45-F1
#
_entry.id   AF-A0A517MS45-F1
#
_cell.length_a   1.000
_cell.length_b   1.000
_cell.length_c   1.000
_cell.angle_alpha   90.00
_cell.angle_beta   90.00
_cell.angle_gamma   90.00
#
_symmetry.space_group_name_H-M   'P 1'
#
loop_
_entity.id
_entity.type
_entity.pdbx_description
1 polymer ?
#
loop_
_entity_poly.entity_id
_entity_poly.type
_entity_poly.pdbx_seq_one_letter_code
_entity_poly.pdbx_strand_id
1 'polypeptide(L)' 'MANFLRRLALPREIDHWSLTTLREKLVKTGAKVVRHAKYVTFQLAEVAMPRRLFAAILDRIARLAIPPSEVAAPRG' A
#
# COMPACT_ATOMS: atom_id res chain seq x y z
N MET A 1 7.36 -21.03 -2.56
CA MET A 1 6.75 -20.11 -1.57
C MET A 1 5.78 -20.80 -0.59
N ALA A 2 6.11 -22.00 -0.07
CA ALA A 2 5.25 -22.71 0.91
C ALA A 2 5.86 -22.76 2.33
N ASN A 3 7.08 -22.26 2.52
CA ASN A 3 7.84 -22.42 3.75
C ASN A 3 7.34 -21.51 4.89
N PHE A 4 6.84 -20.32 4.57
CA PHE A 4 6.40 -19.33 5.57
C PHE A 4 5.20 -19.81 6.38
N LEU A 5 4.24 -20.48 5.72
CA LEU A 5 3.01 -20.98 6.34
C LEU A 5 3.27 -22.20 7.24
N ARG A 6 4.24 -23.05 6.89
CA ARG A 6 4.69 -24.16 7.73
C ARG A 6 5.37 -23.70 9.02
N ARG A 7 6.08 -22.58 8.99
CA ARG A 7 6.76 -21.99 10.17
C ARG A 7 5.82 -21.26 11.12
N LEU A 8 4.68 -20.80 10.62
CA LEU A 8 3.75 -19.96 11.39
C LEU A 8 2.77 -20.76 12.26
N ALA A 9 2.77 -22.10 12.18
CA ALA A 9 1.85 -22.99 12.90
C ALA A 9 0.42 -22.42 12.94
N LEU A 10 -0.32 -22.62 11.84
CA LEU A 10 -1.65 -22.04 11.68
C LEU A 10 -2.50 -22.26 12.95
N PRO A 11 -3.08 -21.19 13.53
CA PRO A 11 -4.04 -21.32 14.62
C PRO A 11 -5.13 -22.34 14.25
N ARG A 12 -5.60 -23.12 15.23
CA ARG A 12 -6.62 -24.17 15.01
C ARG A 12 -7.86 -23.67 14.26
N GLU A 13 -8.21 -22.41 14.44
CA GLU A 13 -9.32 -21.72 13.78
C GLU A 13 -9.17 -21.58 12.26
N ILE A 14 -7.94 -21.61 11.73
CA ILE A 14 -7.64 -21.42 10.30
C ILE A 14 -6.90 -22.61 9.67
N ASP A 15 -6.62 -23.64 10.47
CA ASP A 15 -5.96 -24.87 10.01
C ASP A 15 -6.82 -25.64 8.99
N HIS A 16 -8.14 -25.48 9.06
CA HIS A 16 -9.08 -26.07 8.08
C HIS A 16 -9.13 -25.31 6.75
N TRP A 17 -8.47 -24.15 6.63
CA TRP A 17 -8.48 -23.39 5.38
C TRP A 17 -7.52 -24.00 4.36
N SER A 18 -7.99 -24.08 3.12
CA SER A 18 -7.09 -24.38 2.00
C SER A 18 -6.01 -23.29 1.88
N LEU A 19 -4.85 -23.66 1.35
CA LEU A 19 -3.76 -22.72 1.09
C LEU A 19 -4.18 -21.56 0.16
N THR A 20 -5.12 -21.81 -0.75
CA THR A 20 -5.68 -20.80 -1.66
C THR A 20 -6.55 -19.80 -0.88
N THR A 21 -7.46 -20.28 -0.03
CA THR A 21 -8.31 -19.44 0.82
C THR A 21 -7.48 -18.59 1.76
N LEU A 22 -6.43 -19.18 2.36
CA LEU A 22 -5.50 -18.46 3.22
C LEU A 22 -4.75 -17.36 2.45
N ARG A 23 -4.24 -17.67 1.25
CA ARG A 23 -3.57 -16.69 0.39
C ARG A 23 -4.49 -15.52 0.04
N GLU A 24 -5.72 -15.79 -0.38
CA GLU A 24 -6.68 -14.75 -0.76
C GLU A 24 -7.02 -13.83 0.42
N LYS A 25 -7.28 -14.40 1.60
CA LYS A 25 -7.55 -13.61 2.80
C LYS A 25 -6.36 -12.76 3.20
N LEU A 26 -5.15 -13.30 3.13
CA LEU A 26 -3.91 -12.55 3.41
C LEU A 26 -3.69 -11.41 2.41
N VAL A 27 -3.89 -11.65 1.11
CA VAL A 27 -3.78 -10.62 0.08
C VAL A 27 -4.81 -9.51 0.31
N LYS A 28 -6.06 -9.87 0.65
CA LYS A 28 -7.12 -8.89 0.91
C LYS A 28 -6.85 -8.05 2.16
N THR A 29 -6.39 -8.67 3.24
CA THR A 29 -6.02 -7.94 4.47
C THR A 29 -4.78 -7.09 4.22
N GLY A 30 -3.75 -7.64 3.57
CA GLY A 30 -2.54 -6.91 3.20
C GLY A 30 -2.82 -5.70 2.32
N ALA A 31 -3.68 -5.84 1.31
CA ALA A 31 -4.09 -4.72 0.45
C ALA A 31 -4.79 -3.61 1.24
N LYS A 32 -5.67 -3.96 2.19
CA LYS A 32 -6.30 -2.98 3.09
C LYS A 32 -5.25 -2.31 3.99
N VAL A 33 -4.34 -3.06 4.58
CA VAL A 33 -3.27 -2.49 5.42
C VAL A 33 -2.41 -1.53 4.62
N VAL A 34 -1.93 -1.93 3.44
CA VAL A 34 -1.10 -1.09 2.57
C VAL A 34 -1.83 0.17 2.13
N ARG A 35 -3.13 0.08 1.82
CA ARG A 35 -3.97 1.24 1.47
C ARG A 35 -3.98 2.30 2.58
N HIS A 36 -4.08 1.89 3.84
CA HIS A 36 -4.16 2.82 4.98
C HIS A 36 -2.78 3.20 5.51
N ALA A 37 -1.77 2.33 5.38
CA ALA A 37 -0.41 2.59 5.86
C ALA A 37 0.21 3.79 5.17
N LYS A 38 -0.04 3.98 3.85
CA LYS A 38 0.41 5.18 3.14
C LYS A 38 -0.07 6.45 3.85
N TYR A 39 -1.35 6.53 4.19
CA TYR A 39 -1.90 7.71 4.87
C TYR A 39 -1.22 7.96 6.22
N VAL A 40 -1.10 6.91 7.05
CA VAL A 40 -0.45 7.00 8.37
C VAL A 40 1.01 7.42 8.26
N THR A 41 1.77 6.86 7.32
CA THR A 41 3.17 7.24 7.09
C THR A 41 3.30 8.72 6.71
N PHE A 42 2.42 9.24 5.85
CA PHE A 42 2.44 10.67 5.48
C PHE A 42 1.99 11.59 6.63
N GLN A 43 1.02 11.17 7.44
CA GLN A 43 0.65 11.91 8.65
C GLN A 43 1.79 11.97 9.66
N LEU A 44 2.48 10.84 9.88
CA LEU A 44 3.64 10.81 10.77
C LEU A 44 4.78 11.69 10.24
N ALA A 45 5.01 11.70 8.92
CA ALA A 45 5.99 12.59 8.30
C ALA A 45 5.61 14.07 8.45
N GLU A 46 4.31 14.40 8.37
CA GLU A 46 3.81 15.74 8.63
C GLU A 46 3.96 16.15 10.10
N VAL A 47 3.78 15.25 11.06
CA VAL A 47 3.98 15.55 12.49
C VAL A 47 5.46 15.68 12.82
N ALA A 48 6.34 14.90 12.17
CA ALA A 48 7.77 14.92 12.39
C ALA A 48 8.48 16.15 11.79
N MET A 49 7.80 16.93 10.93
CA MET A 49 8.39 18.09 10.26
C MET A 49 7.47 19.32 10.28
N PRO A 50 7.98 20.56 10.32
CA PRO A 50 7.13 21.73 10.20
C PRO A 50 6.27 21.70 8.93
N ARG A 51 4.96 21.93 9.07
CA ARG A 51 3.97 21.79 7.99
C ARG A 51 4.33 22.55 6.70
N ARG A 52 5.00 23.71 6.82
CA ARG A 52 5.51 24.49 5.69
C ARG A 52 6.61 23.78 4.90
N LEU A 53 7.52 23.09 5.60
CA LEU A 53 8.62 22.33 4.98
C LEU A 53 8.08 21.10 4.26
N PHE A 54 7.13 20.39 4.88
CA PHE A 54 6.48 19.24 4.28
C PHE A 54 5.73 19.60 3.00
N ALA A 55 4.96 20.70 3.00
CA ALA A 55 4.28 21.22 1.81
C ALA A 55 5.27 21.57 0.69
N ALA A 56 6.39 22.23 1.02
CA ALA A 56 7.42 22.58 0.03
C ALA A 56 8.08 21.35 -0.60
N ILE A 57 8.25 20.25 0.15
CA ILE A 57 8.76 18.98 -0.37
C ILE A 57 7.74 18.34 -1.32
N LEU A 58 6.46 18.28 -0.93
CA LEU A 58 5.40 17.74 -1.78
C LEU A 58 5.28 18.50 -3.11
N ASP A 59 5.32 19.83 -3.07
CA ASP A 59 5.30 20.66 -4.27
C ASP A 59 6.49 20.38 -5.19
N ARG A 60 7.67 20.11 -4.62
CA ARG A 60 8.86 19.80 -5.41
C ARG A 60 8.79 18.41 -6.03
N ILE A 61 8.23 17.42 -5.31
CA ILE A 61 7.96 16.09 -5.86
C ILE A 61 6.91 16.17 -6.97
N ALA A 62 5.84 16.94 -6.79
CA ALA A 62 4.77 17.12 -7.78
C ALA A 62 5.30 17.73 -9.10
N ARG A 63 6.24 18.68 -9.02
CA ARG A 63 6.90 19.26 -10.21
C ARG A 63 7.80 18.27 -10.96
N LEU A 64 8.29 17.22 -10.28
CA LEU A 64 9.11 16.18 -10.88
C LEU A 64 8.27 15.02 -11.42
N ALA A 65 7.00 14.92 -11.02
CA ALA A 65 6.09 13.95 -11.60
C ALA A 65 5.84 14.33 -13.06
N ILE A 66 6.19 13.42 -13.98
CA ILE A 66 5.87 13.55 -15.40
C ILE A 66 4.35 13.73 -15.48
N PRO A 67 3.83 14.81 -16.09
CA PRO A 67 2.39 14.97 -16.25
C PRO A 67 1.85 13.72 -16.95
N PRO A 68 0.64 13.25 -16.62
CA PRO A 68 0.05 12.12 -17.32
C PRO A 68 0.17 12.40 -18.82
N SER A 69 0.81 11.51 -19.57
CA SER A 69 0.79 11.62 -21.03
C SER A 69 -0.68 11.78 -21.41
N GLU A 70 -1.04 12.83 -22.14
CA GLU A 70 -2.36 12.93 -22.75
C GLU A 70 -2.60 11.59 -23.46
N VAL A 71 -3.39 10.72 -22.84
CA VAL A 71 -3.80 9.48 -23.46
C VAL A 71 -4.68 9.95 -24.60
N ALA A 72 -4.10 9.88 -25.79
CA ALA A 72 -4.65 10.27 -27.08
C ALA A 72 -6.16 10.56 -27.01
N ALA A 73 -6.51 11.84 -27.05
CA ALA A 73 -7.90 12.24 -27.30
C ALA A 73 -8.39 11.45 -28.53
N PRO A 74 -9.58 10.79 -28.46
CA PRO A 74 -10.12 10.14 -29.63
C PRO A 74 -10.32 11.23 -30.68
N ARG A 75 -9.60 11.12 -31.80
CA ARG A 75 -9.89 11.91 -33.00
C ARG A 75 -11.25 11.43 -33.51
N GLY A 76 -12.29 12.16 -33.14
CA GLY A 76 -13.54 12.24 -33.91
C GLY A 76 -13.37 13.23 -35.04
#